data_AF-A0AAW9PUK5-F1
#
_entry.id   AF-A0AAW9PUK5-F1
#
_cell.length_a   1.000
_cell.length_b   1.000
_cell.length_c   1.000
_cell.angle_alpha   90.00
_cell.angle_beta   90.00
_cell.angle_gamma   90.00
#
_symmetry.space_group_name_H-M   'P 1'
#
loop_
_entity.id
_entity.type
_entity.pdbx_description
1 polymer ?
#
loop_
_entity_poly.entity_id
_entity_poly.type
_entity_poly.pdbx_seq_one_letter_code
_entity_poly.pdbx_strand_id
1 'polypeptide(L)'
;ANAEETCSHFLRSQMGSIQAVHELQDGSRLAITIAKWLPPSGLDINGKGVAPNTECIMDKSRWEELIRLKQNATSADLQYVKALEVLKSKIFETSSPIQCSVNQVSWLQWSELNAVFFLELAKQVPNNLLTSKPCYQWISSLLQQFSLLNHY
;
A
#
# COMPACT_ATOMS: atom_id res chain seq x y z
N ALA A 1 13.44 -2.24 -43.35
CA ALA A 1 13.13 -1.82 -41.97
C ALA A 1 12.34 -2.94 -41.32
N ASN A 2 12.82 -3.50 -40.22
CA ASN A 2 12.30 -4.76 -39.67
C ASN A 2 10.95 -4.50 -38.97
N ALA A 3 9.96 -5.38 -39.16
CA ALA A 3 8.61 -5.22 -38.60
C ALA A 3 8.60 -5.17 -37.05
N GLU A 4 9.64 -5.71 -36.40
CA GLU A 4 9.80 -5.69 -34.95
C GLU A 4 10.18 -4.31 -34.38
N GLU A 5 10.91 -3.48 -35.14
CA GLU A 5 11.27 -2.11 -34.70
C GLU A 5 10.07 -1.16 -34.78
N THR A 6 9.20 -1.35 -35.76
CA THR A 6 8.00 -0.52 -35.97
C THR A 6 6.92 -0.81 -34.93
N CYS A 7 6.72 -2.08 -34.56
CA CYS A 7 5.83 -2.45 -33.44
C CYS A 7 6.32 -1.91 -32.09
N SER A 8 7.64 -1.91 -31.85
CA SER A 8 8.22 -1.40 -30.59
C SER A 8 8.05 0.12 -30.44
N HIS A 9 8.07 0.87 -31.55
CA HIS A 9 7.88 2.32 -31.53
C HIS A 9 6.39 2.71 -31.35
N PHE A 10 5.45 1.90 -31.83
CA PHE A 10 4.01 2.15 -31.70
C PHE A 10 3.49 1.97 -30.27
N LEU A 11 4.07 1.03 -29.50
CA LEU A 11 3.62 0.72 -28.14
C LEU A 11 4.22 1.63 -27.06
N ARG A 12 5.31 2.35 -27.34
CA ARG A 12 6.08 3.06 -26.31
C ARG A 12 5.46 4.39 -25.84
N SER A 13 4.49 4.96 -26.58
CA SER A 13 3.90 6.28 -26.29
C SER A 13 2.46 6.25 -25.78
N GLN A 14 1.84 5.07 -25.71
CA GLN A 14 0.40 4.89 -25.54
C GLN A 14 -0.01 4.54 -24.09
N MET A 15 0.71 5.09 -23.12
CA MET A 15 0.47 4.87 -21.69
C MET A 15 -0.80 5.62 -21.28
N GLY A 16 -1.92 4.90 -21.23
CA GLY A 16 -3.24 5.48 -20.99
C GLY A 16 -4.20 5.40 -22.19
N SER A 17 -3.91 4.55 -23.18
CA SER A 17 -4.84 4.23 -24.27
C SER A 17 -5.32 2.78 -24.16
N ILE A 18 -6.59 2.54 -24.47
CA ILE A 18 -7.16 1.20 -24.60
C ILE A 18 -7.20 0.88 -26.08
N GLN A 19 -6.52 -0.19 -26.47
CA GLN A 19 -6.42 -0.62 -27.86
C GLN A 19 -7.25 -1.87 -28.10
N ALA A 20 -7.91 -1.92 -29.25
CA ALA A 20 -8.55 -3.11 -29.79
C ALA A 20 -7.80 -3.52 -31.07
N VAL A 21 -7.65 -4.83 -31.26
CA VAL A 21 -7.01 -5.39 -32.46
C VAL A 21 -8.07 -6.11 -33.28
N HIS A 22 -8.14 -5.79 -34.57
CA HIS A 22 -9.00 -6.45 -35.54
C HIS A 22 -8.17 -7.16 -36.60
N GLU A 23 -8.50 -8.41 -36.90
CA GLU A 23 -7.81 -9.20 -37.92
C GLU A 23 -8.48 -8.98 -39.28
N LEU A 24 -7.66 -8.84 -40.32
CA LEU A 24 -8.10 -8.66 -41.70
C LEU A 24 -8.03 -10.00 -42.45
N GLN A 25 -8.74 -10.09 -43.57
CA GLN A 25 -8.89 -11.34 -44.34
C GLN A 25 -7.56 -11.86 -44.93
N ASP A 26 -6.57 -10.98 -45.09
CA ASP A 26 -5.23 -11.31 -45.56
C ASP A 26 -4.29 -11.78 -44.43
N GLY A 27 -4.79 -11.88 -43.20
CA GLY A 27 -4.02 -12.26 -42.01
C GLY A 27 -3.26 -11.10 -41.36
N SER A 28 -3.40 -9.87 -41.88
CA SER A 28 -2.86 -8.68 -41.23
C SER A 28 -3.74 -8.23 -40.06
N ARG A 29 -3.23 -7.34 -39.18
CA ARG A 29 -3.94 -6.89 -37.98
C ARG A 29 -3.94 -5.37 -37.87
N LEU A 30 -5.11 -4.80 -37.59
CA LEU A 30 -5.32 -3.37 -37.36
C LEU A 30 -5.51 -3.10 -35.88
N ALA A 31 -4.60 -2.33 -35.27
CA ALA A 31 -4.73 -1.86 -33.90
C ALA A 31 -5.38 -0.47 -33.88
N ILE A 32 -6.51 -0.32 -33.18
CA ILE A 32 -7.28 0.92 -33.07
C ILE A 32 -7.35 1.31 -31.60
N THR A 33 -7.15 2.60 -31.30
CA THR A 33 -7.39 3.14 -29.95
C THR A 33 -8.87 3.45 -29.79
N ILE A 34 -9.54 2.76 -28.86
CA ILE A 34 -10.98 2.86 -28.64
C ILE A 34 -11.34 3.77 -27.46
N ALA A 35 -10.41 3.95 -26.52
CA ALA A 35 -10.64 4.76 -25.34
C ALA A 35 -9.33 5.26 -24.73
N LYS A 36 -9.46 6.24 -23.83
CA LYS A 36 -8.37 6.76 -23.02
C LYS A 36 -8.65 6.49 -21.55
N TRP A 37 -7.61 6.10 -20.82
CA TRP A 37 -7.64 6.06 -19.37
C TRP A 37 -7.19 7.40 -18.80
N LEU A 38 -8.01 7.97 -17.93
CA LEU A 38 -7.71 9.21 -17.22
C LEU A 38 -7.52 8.90 -15.72
N PRO A 39 -6.44 9.38 -15.09
CA PRO A 39 -6.33 9.37 -13.64
C PRO A 39 -7.43 10.23 -12.99
N PRO A 40 -7.67 10.11 -11.67
CA PRO A 40 -8.65 10.93 -10.95
C PRO A 40 -8.43 12.45 -11.08
N SER A 41 -7.21 12.88 -11.43
CA SER A 41 -6.90 14.28 -11.73
C SER A 41 -7.48 14.78 -13.05
N GLY A 42 -7.99 13.89 -13.91
CA GLY A 42 -8.53 14.21 -15.24
C GLY A 42 -7.48 14.55 -16.29
N LEU A 43 -6.19 14.47 -15.97
CA LEU A 43 -5.10 14.81 -16.89
C LEU A 43 -4.80 13.64 -17.84
N ASP A 44 -4.75 13.91 -19.15
CA ASP A 44 -4.30 12.92 -20.14
C ASP A 44 -2.80 12.63 -19.94
N ILE A 45 -2.49 11.40 -19.56
CA ILE A 45 -1.13 10.90 -19.33
C ILE A 45 -0.49 10.30 -20.59
N ASN A 46 -1.24 10.18 -21.69
CA ASN A 46 -0.70 9.64 -22.95
C ASN A 46 0.44 10.53 -23.47
N GLY A 47 1.56 9.91 -23.83
CA GLY A 47 2.78 10.60 -24.28
C GLY A 47 3.55 11.40 -23.21
N LYS A 48 2.92 11.74 -22.08
CA LYS A 48 3.54 12.53 -21.00
C LYS A 48 4.06 11.67 -19.85
N GLY A 49 3.45 10.51 -19.62
CA GLY A 49 3.78 9.65 -18.49
C GLY A 49 3.23 10.17 -17.16
N VAL A 50 3.63 9.51 -16.07
CA VAL A 50 3.33 9.95 -14.70
C VAL A 50 4.61 10.49 -14.08
N ALA A 51 4.58 11.74 -13.63
CA ALA A 51 5.72 12.35 -12.96
C ALA A 51 5.94 11.73 -11.57
N PRO A 52 7.17 11.38 -11.19
CA PRO A 52 7.46 10.85 -9.86
C PRO A 52 7.36 11.96 -8.81
N ASN A 53 6.93 11.60 -7.59
CA ASN A 53 6.97 12.53 -6.46
C ASN A 53 8.40 12.81 -5.96
N THR A 54 9.31 11.86 -6.15
CA THR A 54 10.73 11.97 -5.81
C THR A 54 11.54 11.54 -7.01
N GLU A 55 12.32 12.46 -7.57
CA GLU A 55 13.19 12.18 -8.70
C GLU A 55 14.47 11.46 -8.24
N CYS A 56 14.83 10.38 -8.92
CA CYS A 56 16.07 9.64 -8.69
C CYS A 56 16.70 9.32 -10.05
N ILE A 57 17.57 10.21 -10.50
CA ILE A 57 18.23 10.09 -11.80
C ILE A 57 19.29 8.99 -11.72
N MET A 58 19.26 8.07 -12.68
CA MET A 58 20.23 6.99 -12.84
C MET A 58 20.69 6.94 -14.30
N ASP A 59 21.98 6.73 -14.51
CA ASP A 59 22.52 6.54 -15.86
C ASP A 59 22.04 5.22 -16.47
N LYS A 60 21.81 5.23 -17.78
CA LYS A 60 21.29 4.08 -18.54
C LYS A 60 22.25 2.91 -18.50
N SER A 61 23.56 3.15 -18.65
CA SER A 61 24.58 2.09 -18.59
C SER A 61 24.56 1.37 -17.24
N ARG A 62 24.47 2.15 -16.16
CA ARG A 62 24.36 1.60 -14.80
C ARG A 62 23.07 0.81 -14.60
N TRP A 63 21.95 1.29 -15.13
CA TRP A 63 20.69 0.57 -15.07
C TRP A 63 20.75 -0.77 -15.82
N GLU A 64 21.30 -0.78 -17.03
CA GLU A 64 21.47 -2.01 -17.82
C GLU A 64 22.36 -3.04 -17.10
N GLU A 65 23.45 -2.58 -16.47
CA GLU A 65 24.33 -3.44 -15.67
C GLU A 65 23.62 -4.02 -14.44
N LEU A 66 22.87 -3.21 -13.69
CA LEU A 66 22.09 -3.67 -12.54
C LEU A 66 21.09 -4.78 -12.92
N ILE A 67 20.40 -4.61 -14.05
CA ILE A 67 19.47 -5.61 -14.58
C ILE A 67 20.22 -6.88 -15.01
N ARG A 68 21.35 -6.73 -15.72
CA ARG A 68 22.19 -7.86 -16.15
C ARG A 68 22.69 -8.69 -14.96
N LEU A 69 23.11 -8.02 -13.89
CA LEU A 69 23.60 -8.64 -12.66
C LEU A 69 22.48 -9.10 -11.72
N LYS A 70 21.20 -8.81 -12.03
CA LYS A 70 20.04 -9.06 -11.17
C LYS A 70 20.18 -8.47 -9.76
N GLN A 71 20.74 -7.27 -9.69
CA GLN A 71 20.96 -6.53 -8.44
C GLN A 71 19.93 -5.40 -8.23
N ASN A 72 18.82 -5.44 -8.97
CA ASN A 72 17.67 -4.59 -8.74
C ASN A 72 17.05 -4.88 -7.36
N ALA A 73 16.45 -3.87 -6.73
CA ALA A 73 15.86 -3.99 -5.39
C ALA A 73 16.84 -4.44 -4.28
N THR A 74 18.13 -4.19 -4.48
CA THR A 74 19.20 -4.47 -3.50
C THR A 74 19.84 -3.14 -3.07
N SER A 75 20.74 -3.15 -2.09
CA SER A 75 21.52 -1.97 -1.68
C SER A 75 22.37 -1.34 -2.81
N ALA A 76 22.66 -2.09 -3.88
CA ALA A 76 23.34 -1.59 -5.08
C ALA A 76 22.44 -0.69 -5.96
N ASP A 77 21.13 -0.82 -5.82
CA ASP A 77 20.12 -0.07 -6.56
C ASP A 77 19.79 1.25 -5.84
N LEU A 78 20.20 2.36 -6.46
CA LEU A 78 20.00 3.70 -5.91
C LEU A 78 18.51 4.05 -5.76
N GLN A 79 17.66 3.60 -6.68
CA GLN A 79 16.21 3.87 -6.63
C GLN A 79 15.58 3.12 -5.46
N TYR A 80 16.01 1.87 -5.22
CA TYR A 80 15.55 1.07 -4.10
C TYR A 80 15.93 1.68 -2.74
N VAL A 81 17.19 2.08 -2.58
CA VAL A 81 17.66 2.73 -1.35
C VAL A 81 16.90 4.02 -1.08
N LYS A 82 16.67 4.85 -2.10
CA LYS A 82 15.90 6.09 -1.96
C LYS A 82 14.45 5.81 -1.60
N ALA A 83 13.83 4.79 -2.19
CA ALA A 83 12.47 4.39 -1.85
C ALA A 83 12.34 3.95 -0.39
N LEU A 84 13.31 3.18 0.13
CA LEU A 84 13.33 2.78 1.55
C LEU A 84 13.44 3.97 2.49
N GLU A 85 14.28 4.95 2.17
CA GLU A 85 14.43 6.18 2.94
C GLU A 85 13.10 6.95 3.02
N VAL A 86 12.50 7.24 1.85
CA VAL A 86 11.22 7.99 1.77
C VAL A 86 10.09 7.24 2.47
N LEU A 87 10.01 5.92 2.31
CA LEU A 87 8.98 5.10 2.92
C LEU A 87 9.10 5.09 4.44
N LYS A 88 10.32 4.92 4.98
CA LYS A 88 10.56 4.95 6.43
C LYS A 88 10.13 6.29 7.02
N SER A 89 10.51 7.40 6.40
CA SER A 89 10.10 8.73 6.86
C SER A 89 8.57 8.88 6.93
N LYS A 90 7.85 8.45 5.87
CA LYS A 90 6.39 8.49 5.86
C LYS A 90 5.75 7.65 6.96
N ILE A 91 6.28 6.44 7.20
CA ILE A 91 5.78 5.57 8.28
C ILE A 91 5.94 6.28 9.63
N PHE A 92 7.11 6.89 9.89
CA PHE A 92 7.34 7.63 11.12
C PHE A 92 6.44 8.86 11.25
N GLU A 93 6.17 9.61 10.18
CA GLU A 93 5.21 10.72 10.16
C GLU A 93 3.80 10.26 10.55
N THR A 94 3.29 9.17 9.96
CA THR A 94 2.00 8.58 10.34
C THR A 94 1.96 7.96 11.73
N SER A 95 3.13 7.66 12.33
CA SER A 95 3.24 7.14 13.69
C SER A 95 3.27 8.23 14.77
N SER A 96 3.22 9.52 14.38
CA SER A 96 2.84 10.56 15.35
C SER A 96 1.52 10.12 16.00
N PRO A 97 1.44 10.11 17.33
CA PRO A 97 0.29 9.54 18.02
C PRO A 97 -0.95 10.20 17.44
N ILE A 98 -1.79 9.39 16.78
CA ILE A 98 -3.19 9.75 16.60
C ILE A 98 -3.63 10.06 18.03
N GLN A 99 -3.82 11.34 18.35
CA GLN A 99 -4.60 11.70 19.51
C GLN A 99 -6.00 11.20 19.18
N CYS A 100 -6.25 9.93 19.51
CA CYS A 100 -7.59 9.44 19.70
C CYS A 100 -8.18 10.37 20.74
N SER A 101 -8.96 11.36 20.33
CA SER A 101 -9.81 12.07 21.24
C SER A 101 -10.82 11.03 21.72
N VAL A 102 -10.52 10.43 22.88
CA VAL A 102 -11.40 9.50 23.60
C VAL A 102 -12.57 10.31 24.18
N ASN A 103 -13.27 11.07 23.35
CA ASN A 103 -14.39 11.91 23.73
C ASN A 103 -15.46 11.84 22.64
N GLN A 104 -15.95 10.64 22.37
CA GLN A 104 -17.35 10.31 22.09
C GLN A 104 -17.47 8.86 21.64
N VAL A 105 -17.36 7.94 22.58
CA VAL A 105 -18.12 6.69 22.48
C VAL A 105 -19.04 6.72 23.69
N SER A 106 -20.35 6.91 23.49
CA SER A 106 -21.30 6.88 24.60
C SER A 106 -21.46 5.43 25.05
N TRP A 107 -20.72 5.06 26.09
CA TRP A 107 -20.62 3.71 26.65
C TRP A 107 -21.87 3.24 27.41
N LEU A 108 -23.09 3.59 26.98
CA LEU A 108 -24.33 3.22 27.67
C LEU A 108 -25.38 2.64 26.71
N GLN A 109 -25.00 1.65 25.91
CA GLN A 109 -25.97 0.81 25.21
C GLN A 109 -25.44 -0.61 24.98
N TRP A 110 -24.96 -1.25 26.05
CA TRP A 110 -24.68 -2.69 26.06
C TRP A 110 -25.67 -3.36 27.00
N SER A 111 -26.84 -3.71 26.49
CA SER A 111 -27.78 -4.56 27.21
C SER A 111 -27.25 -6.00 27.26
N GLU A 112 -26.78 -6.38 28.44
CA GLU A 112 -26.78 -7.69 29.11
C GLU A 112 -26.22 -8.96 28.45
N LEU A 113 -25.73 -8.99 27.21
CA LEU A 113 -25.30 -10.27 26.60
C LEU A 113 -23.78 -10.52 26.46
N ASN A 114 -22.90 -9.66 26.95
CA ASN A 114 -21.47 -9.77 26.62
C ASN A 114 -20.49 -10.02 27.78
N ALA A 115 -20.91 -10.02 29.05
CA ALA A 115 -19.97 -10.23 30.16
C ALA A 115 -19.30 -11.61 30.12
N VAL A 116 -20.04 -12.65 29.73
CA VAL A 116 -19.55 -14.04 29.70
C VAL A 116 -18.54 -14.27 28.57
N PHE A 117 -18.79 -13.68 27.39
CA PHE A 117 -17.91 -13.83 26.23
C PHE A 117 -16.54 -13.18 26.44
N PHE A 118 -16.50 -12.00 27.07
CA PHE A 118 -15.24 -11.30 27.35
C PHE A 118 -14.42 -11.97 28.47
N LEU A 119 -15.07 -12.57 29.47
CA LEU A 119 -14.37 -13.32 30.51
C LEU A 119 -13.71 -14.59 29.98
N GLU A 120 -14.31 -15.24 28.98
CA GLU A 120 -13.74 -16.45 28.38
C GLU A 120 -12.53 -16.14 27.47
N LEU A 121 -12.56 -15.02 26.76
CA LEU A 121 -11.41 -14.54 26.00
C LEU A 121 -10.25 -14.07 26.88
N ALA A 122 -10.54 -13.45 28.03
CA ALA A 122 -9.50 -13.00 28.97
C ALA A 122 -8.71 -14.18 29.57
N LYS A 123 -9.31 -15.38 29.68
CA LYS A 123 -8.61 -16.61 30.13
C LYS A 123 -7.69 -17.20 29.07
N GLN A 124 -7.86 -16.87 27.79
CA GLN A 124 -7.04 -17.40 26.69
C GLN A 124 -5.75 -16.61 26.45
N VAL A 125 -5.57 -15.46 27.12
CA VAL A 125 -4.38 -14.63 26.96
C VAL A 125 -3.41 -14.88 28.13
N PRO A 126 -2.17 -15.31 27.88
CA PRO A 126 -1.20 -15.48 28.95
C PRO A 126 -0.84 -14.12 29.57
N ASN A 127 -0.77 -14.06 30.90
CA ASN A 127 -0.57 -12.82 31.67
C ASN A 127 0.70 -12.02 31.30
N ASN A 128 1.68 -12.64 30.64
CA ASN A 128 2.92 -12.01 30.19
C ASN A 128 2.75 -11.11 28.93
N LEU A 129 1.67 -11.30 28.17
CA LEU A 129 1.35 -10.52 26.97
C LEU A 129 0.54 -9.26 27.29
N LEU A 130 -0.20 -9.26 28.40
CA LEU A 130 -1.03 -8.15 28.85
C LEU A 130 -0.20 -6.98 29.42
N THR A 131 1.00 -7.26 29.94
CA THR A 131 1.86 -6.25 30.57
C THR A 131 2.96 -5.71 29.65
N SER A 132 3.31 -6.44 28.57
CA SER A 132 4.42 -6.08 27.68
C SER A 132 4.04 -5.19 26.51
N LYS A 133 2.76 -5.13 26.13
CA LYS A 133 2.30 -4.30 25.01
C LYS A 133 1.36 -3.19 25.48
N PRO A 134 1.63 -1.91 25.11
CA PRO A 134 0.82 -0.77 25.54
C PRO A 134 -0.65 -0.84 25.08
N CYS A 135 -0.95 -1.60 24.01
CA CYS A 135 -2.31 -1.79 23.53
C CYS A 135 -3.22 -2.62 24.45
N TYR A 136 -2.66 -3.35 25.42
CA TYR A 136 -3.42 -4.20 26.35
C TYR A 136 -3.45 -3.65 27.78
N GLN A 137 -2.84 -2.49 28.05
CA GLN A 137 -2.84 -1.90 29.39
C GLN A 137 -4.24 -1.49 29.88
N TRP A 138 -5.20 -1.27 29.00
CA TRP A 138 -6.59 -1.01 29.41
C TRP A 138 -7.27 -2.25 30.02
N ILE A 139 -6.83 -3.46 29.66
CA ILE A 139 -7.40 -4.73 30.16
C ILE A 139 -7.06 -4.91 31.65
N SER A 140 -5.88 -4.48 32.10
CA SER A 140 -5.50 -4.58 33.52
C SER A 140 -6.37 -3.67 34.40
N SER A 141 -6.68 -2.44 33.96
CA SER A 141 -7.61 -1.56 34.65
C SER A 141 -9.03 -2.13 34.71
N LEU A 142 -9.47 -2.82 33.64
CA LEU A 142 -10.78 -3.46 33.61
C LEU A 142 -10.85 -4.67 34.56
N LEU A 143 -9.81 -5.50 34.61
CA LEU A 143 -9.71 -6.63 35.53
C LEU A 143 -9.65 -6.17 37.00
N GLN A 144 -8.99 -5.05 37.29
CA GLN A 144 -8.93 -4.47 38.64
C GLN A 144 -10.28 -3.90 39.10
N GLN A 145 -11.09 -3.36 38.18
CA GLN A 145 -12.46 -2.94 38.50
C GLN A 145 -13.37 -4.15 38.76
N PHE A 146 -13.22 -5.25 38.01
CA PHE A 146 -13.99 -6.47 38.24
C PHE A 146 -13.59 -7.21 39.53
N SER A 147 -12.32 -7.18 39.95
CA SER A 147 -11.93 -7.79 41.24
C SER A 147 -12.55 -7.07 42.43
N LEU A 148 -12.84 -5.77 42.31
CA LEU A 148 -13.52 -4.99 43.34
C LEU A 148 -15.04 -5.25 43.38
N LEU A 149 -15.64 -5.65 42.26
CA LEU A 149 -17.06 -6.00 42.17
C LEU A 149 -17.38 -7.42 42.69
N ASN A 150 -16.42 -8.35 42.64
CA ASN A 150 -16.59 -9.71 43.14
C ASN A 150 -16.32 -9.88 44.66
N HIS A 151 -16.06 -8.78 45.37
CA HIS A 151 -15.85 -8.76 46.82
C HIS A 151 -17.05 -8.18 47.61
N TYR A 152 -18.21 -8.01 46.96
CA TYR A 152 -19.51 -7.73 47.59
C TYR A 152 -20.49 -8.87 47.38
#